data_AF-A0A7Y5PWS4-F1
#
_entry.id   AF-A0A7Y5PWS4-F1
#
_cell.length_a   1.000
_cell.length_b   1.000
_cell.length_c   1.000
_cell.angle_alpha   90.00
_cell.angle_beta   90.00
_cell.angle_gamma   90.00
#
_symmetry.space_group_name_H-M   'P 1'
#
loop_
_entity.id
_entity.type
_entity.pdbx_description
1 polymer ?
#
loop_
_entity_poly.entity_id
_entity_poly.type
_entity_poly.pdbx_seq_one_letter_code
_entity_poly.pdbx_strand_id
1 'polypeptide(L)'
;MDVVEFFGIVIDKIESHPRYGVLLRNAVAAQEQLVLNYHTHGAGQPYCVAIGVYDGAIAQLGLLGEFRELAHIRGVGREESECEPLMSVFASMLQQRYELRQTPRIHLAGQPFEQS
;
A
#
# COMPACT_ATOMS: atom_id res chain seq x y z
N MET A 1 16.19 -12.34 8.14
CA MET A 1 15.05 -12.14 7.24
C MET A 1 15.37 -10.91 6.43
N ASP A 2 15.50 -11.05 5.12
CA ASP A 2 15.66 -9.90 4.24
C ASP A 2 14.30 -9.24 3.96
N VAL A 3 14.33 -8.06 3.31
CA VAL A 3 13.12 -7.27 3.02
C VAL A 3 12.16 -8.00 2.08
N VAL A 4 12.68 -8.78 1.13
CA VAL A 4 11.87 -9.52 0.15
C VAL A 4 11.15 -10.67 0.85
N GLU A 5 11.86 -11.43 1.69
CA GLU A 5 11.28 -12.49 2.51
C GLU A 5 10.21 -11.95 3.45
N PHE A 6 10.47 -10.81 4.11
CA PHE A 6 9.50 -10.15 4.98
C PHE A 6 8.21 -9.79 4.23
N PHE A 7 8.31 -9.10 3.09
CA PHE A 7 7.12 -8.70 2.34
C PHE A 7 6.42 -9.87 1.66
N GLY A 8 7.14 -10.94 1.29
CA GLY A 8 6.52 -12.18 0.84
C GLY A 8 5.56 -12.75 1.88
N ILE A 9 6.02 -12.86 3.14
CA ILE A 9 5.19 -13.31 4.26
C ILE A 9 4.00 -12.36 4.49
N VAL A 10 4.21 -11.05 4.41
CA VAL A 10 3.13 -10.06 4.57
C VAL A 10 2.05 -10.25 3.50
N ILE A 11 2.44 -10.43 2.24
CA ILE A 11 1.52 -10.64 1.13
C ILE A 11 0.71 -11.93 1.32
N ASP A 12 1.37 -13.03 1.69
CA ASP A 12 0.69 -14.30 1.94
C ASP A 12 -0.31 -14.20 3.11
N LYS A 13 0.04 -13.42 4.15
CA LYS A 13 -0.89 -13.11 5.26
C LYS A 13 -2.08 -12.26 4.81
N ILE A 14 -1.89 -11.32 3.89
CA ILE A 14 -2.99 -10.54 3.33
C ILE A 14 -3.93 -11.43 2.52
N GLU A 15 -3.38 -12.28 1.65
CA GLU A 15 -4.16 -13.17 0.78
C GLU A 15 -5.02 -14.17 1.57
N SER A 16 -4.47 -14.70 2.66
CA SER A 16 -5.14 -15.64 3.56
C SER A 16 -6.11 -14.97 4.54
N HIS A 17 -6.03 -13.65 4.73
CA HIS A 17 -6.94 -12.95 5.64
C HIS A 17 -8.37 -12.88 5.04
N PRO A 18 -9.42 -13.29 5.77
CA PRO A 18 -10.77 -13.43 5.22
C PRO A 18 -11.37 -12.12 4.69
N ARG A 19 -10.97 -10.99 5.29
CA ARG A 19 -11.35 -9.65 4.83
C ARG A 19 -10.37 -9.04 3.82
N TYR A 20 -9.10 -8.85 4.19
CA TYR A 20 -8.11 -8.17 3.33
C TYR A 20 -7.91 -8.88 1.99
N GLY A 21 -7.81 -10.21 1.98
CA GLY A 21 -7.64 -10.96 0.74
C GLY A 21 -8.82 -10.79 -0.21
N VAL A 22 -10.06 -10.76 0.30
CA VAL A 22 -11.26 -10.51 -0.52
C VAL A 22 -11.26 -9.09 -1.08
N LEU A 23 -11.00 -8.08 -0.23
CA LEU A 23 -11.00 -6.68 -0.65
C LEU A 23 -9.92 -6.40 -1.71
N LEU A 24 -8.72 -6.95 -1.51
CA LEU A 24 -7.60 -6.75 -2.43
C LEU A 24 -7.86 -7.47 -3.75
N ARG A 25 -8.33 -8.72 -3.75
CA ARG A 25 -8.69 -9.43 -4.99
C ARG A 25 -9.79 -8.70 -5.78
N ASN A 26 -10.80 -8.15 -5.10
CA ASN A 26 -11.85 -7.39 -5.77
C ASN A 26 -11.28 -6.12 -6.43
N ALA A 27 -10.40 -5.39 -5.75
CA ALA A 27 -9.76 -4.21 -6.31
C ALA A 27 -8.87 -4.54 -7.52
N VAL A 28 -8.10 -5.64 -7.43
CA VAL A 28 -7.27 -6.15 -8.52
C VAL A 28 -8.13 -6.57 -9.72
N ALA A 29 -9.21 -7.32 -9.49
CA ALA A 29 -10.12 -7.76 -10.55
C ALA A 29 -10.82 -6.58 -11.23
N ALA A 30 -11.15 -5.52 -10.48
CA ALA A 30 -11.70 -4.27 -10.99
C ALA A 30 -10.63 -3.37 -11.65
N GLN A 31 -9.35 -3.77 -11.61
CA GLN A 31 -8.21 -3.01 -12.14
C GLN A 31 -8.10 -1.60 -11.53
N GLU A 32 -8.46 -1.48 -10.25
CA GLU A 32 -8.30 -0.23 -9.52
C GLU A 32 -6.81 0.08 -9.32
N GLN A 33 -6.45 1.36 -9.40
CA GLN A 33 -5.10 1.80 -9.11
C GLN A 33 -4.82 1.70 -7.61
N LEU A 34 -3.96 0.76 -7.22
CA LEU A 34 -3.55 0.63 -5.82
C LEU A 34 -2.66 1.80 -5.38
N VAL A 35 -2.79 2.11 -4.09
CA VAL A 35 -2.02 3.12 -3.37
C VAL A 35 -1.46 2.50 -2.09
N LEU A 36 -0.19 2.76 -1.81
CA LEU A 36 0.48 2.43 -0.56
C LEU A 36 0.70 3.72 0.23
N ASN A 37 -0.12 3.95 1.26
CA ASN A 37 -0.01 5.14 2.10
C ASN A 37 0.73 4.83 3.40
N TYR A 38 1.99 5.25 3.47
CA TYR A 38 2.84 5.14 4.65
C TYR A 38 2.55 6.27 5.63
N HIS A 39 2.29 5.93 6.89
CA HIS A 39 1.88 6.90 7.90
C HIS A 39 2.18 6.42 9.32
N THR A 40 2.21 7.35 10.28
CA THR A 40 2.26 7.04 11.71
C THR A 40 0.90 7.33 12.36
N HIS A 41 0.64 6.70 13.50
CA HIS A 41 -0.58 6.96 14.31
C HIS A 41 -0.33 8.04 15.39
N GLY A 42 0.74 8.81 15.26
CA GLY A 42 1.16 9.84 16.23
C GLY A 42 2.66 9.82 16.52
N ALA A 43 3.11 10.80 17.30
CA ALA A 43 4.53 10.95 17.64
C ALA A 43 5.09 9.71 18.36
N GLY A 44 6.24 9.22 17.91
CA GLY A 44 6.92 8.05 18.47
C GLY A 44 6.28 6.69 18.15
N GLN A 45 5.20 6.66 17.37
CA GLN A 45 4.62 5.41 16.86
C GLN A 45 5.37 4.96 15.59
N PRO A 46 5.53 3.65 15.38
CA PRO A 46 6.15 3.15 14.17
C PRO A 46 5.27 3.43 12.95
N TYR A 47 5.91 3.51 11.78
CA TYR A 47 5.24 3.61 10.50
C TYR A 47 4.42 2.35 10.21
N CYS A 48 3.25 2.59 9.64
CA CYS A 48 2.33 1.61 9.10
C CYS A 48 2.18 1.88 7.60
N VAL A 49 1.70 0.90 6.85
CA VAL A 49 1.29 1.09 5.45
C VAL A 49 -0.15 0.61 5.27
N ALA A 50 -0.98 1.53 4.79
CA ALA A 50 -2.31 1.21 4.33
C ALA A 50 -2.27 0.94 2.82
N ILE A 51 -2.77 -0.23 2.40
CA ILE A 51 -3.02 -0.53 1.00
C ILE A 51 -4.45 -0.11 0.72
N GLY A 52 -4.65 0.75 -0.27
CA GLY A 52 -5.98 1.27 -0.59
C GLY A 52 -6.13 1.67 -2.03
N VAL A 53 -7.29 2.24 -2.32
CA VAL A 53 -7.64 2.86 -3.61
C VAL A 53 -8.39 4.15 -3.31
N TYR A 54 -8.30 5.13 -4.20
CA TYR A 54 -9.17 6.32 -4.13
C TYR A 54 -10.43 6.06 -4.96
N ASP A 55 -11.61 6.32 -4.41
CA ASP A 55 -12.87 6.12 -5.12
C ASP A 55 -12.99 7.06 -6.34
N GLY A 56 -13.45 6.48 -7.46
CA GLY A 56 -13.17 6.92 -8.83
C GLY A 56 -14.21 7.83 -9.48
N ALA A 57 -15.27 8.25 -8.80
CA ALA A 57 -16.20 9.22 -9.39
C ALA A 57 -15.61 10.64 -9.49
N ILE A 58 -14.69 10.99 -8.58
CA ILE A 58 -14.21 12.37 -8.39
C ILE A 58 -12.76 12.54 -8.88
N ALA A 59 -11.98 11.45 -8.95
CA ALA A 59 -10.59 11.47 -9.44
C ALA A 59 -10.44 11.98 -10.88
N GLN A 60 -11.45 11.80 -11.74
CA GLN A 60 -11.47 12.34 -13.10
C GLN A 60 -11.55 13.87 -13.15
N LEU A 61 -11.98 14.51 -12.05
CA LEU A 61 -12.07 15.97 -11.91
C LEU A 61 -10.84 16.58 -11.23
N GLY A 62 -9.77 15.80 -11.00
CA GLY A 62 -8.56 16.27 -10.31
C GLY A 62 -8.70 16.38 -8.79
N LEU A 63 -9.80 15.87 -8.23
CA LEU A 63 -10.06 15.79 -6.80
C LEU A 63 -9.91 14.32 -6.38
N LEU A 64 -8.98 14.00 -5.47
CA LEU A 64 -8.89 12.64 -4.94
C LEU A 64 -10.18 12.34 -4.17
N GLY A 65 -10.87 11.23 -4.52
CA GLY A 65 -12.03 10.74 -3.77
C GLY A 65 -11.65 10.28 -2.36
N GLU A 66 -12.60 9.68 -1.64
CA GLU A 66 -12.26 9.09 -0.34
C GLU A 66 -11.28 7.91 -0.51
N PHE A 67 -10.30 7.84 0.40
CA PHE A 67 -9.36 6.73 0.45
C PHE A 67 -10.04 5.52 1.08
N ARG A 68 -10.24 4.47 0.28
CA ARG A 68 -10.79 3.20 0.72
C ARG A 68 -9.66 2.23 1.05
N GLU A 69 -9.46 2.01 2.35
CA GLU A 69 -8.48 1.06 2.84
C GLU A 69 -8.92 -0.40 2.57
N LEU A 70 -8.01 -1.18 1.98
CA LEU A 70 -8.19 -2.62 1.68
C LEU A 70 -7.48 -3.50 2.70
N ALA A 71 -6.28 -3.07 3.15
CA ALA A 71 -5.46 -3.75 4.14
C ALA A 71 -4.60 -2.75 4.90
N HIS A 72 -4.27 -3.05 6.16
CA HIS A 72 -3.42 -2.20 7.00
C HIS A 72 -2.33 -3.04 7.66
N ILE A 73 -1.08 -2.74 7.35
CA ILE A 73 0.09 -3.41 7.92
C ILE A 73 0.73 -2.46 8.92
N ARG A 74 0.85 -2.91 10.17
CA ARG A 74 1.40 -2.11 11.27
C ARG A 74 2.88 -2.41 11.48
N GLY A 75 3.66 -1.37 11.81
CA GLY A 75 5.04 -1.53 12.27
C GLY A 75 6.03 -1.93 11.19
N VAL A 76 5.93 -1.34 9.99
CA VAL A 76 6.85 -1.60 8.87
C VAL A 76 8.20 -0.92 9.03
N GLY A 77 8.28 0.18 9.76
CA GLY A 77 9.53 0.90 10.08
C GLY A 77 9.37 1.79 11.30
N ARG A 78 10.45 2.25 11.90
CA ARG A 78 10.43 3.16 13.07
C ARG A 78 10.41 4.63 12.66
N GLU A 79 11.11 4.94 11.58
CA GLU A 79 11.24 6.28 11.02
C GLU A 79 11.07 6.25 9.50
N GLU A 80 10.93 7.43 8.90
CA GLU A 80 10.67 7.59 7.47
C GLU A 80 11.80 7.04 6.60
N SER A 81 13.05 7.33 6.96
CA SER A 81 14.28 6.84 6.31
C SER A 81 14.38 5.33 6.28
N GLU A 82 13.82 4.63 7.28
CA GLU A 82 13.74 3.17 7.28
C GLU A 82 12.68 2.67 6.29
N CYS A 83 11.64 3.46 6.00
CA CYS A 83 10.53 3.08 5.13
C CYS A 83 10.82 3.32 3.66
N GLU A 84 11.52 4.40 3.29
CA GLU A 84 11.84 4.73 1.90
C GLU A 84 12.39 3.55 1.06
N PRO A 85 13.40 2.78 1.52
CA PRO A 85 13.88 1.62 0.76
C PRO A 85 12.84 0.48 0.70
N LEU A 86 11.91 0.41 1.65
CA LEU A 86 10.85 -0.60 1.70
C LEU A 86 9.70 -0.27 0.75
N MET A 87 9.41 1.02 0.55
CA MET A 87 8.28 1.52 -0.25
C MET A 87 8.29 0.94 -1.67
N SER A 88 9.40 1.12 -2.39
CA SER A 88 9.52 0.65 -3.78
C SER A 88 9.57 -0.86 -3.87
N VAL A 89 10.24 -1.53 -2.93
CA VAL A 89 10.29 -3.01 -2.90
C VAL A 89 8.88 -3.57 -2.72
N PHE A 90 8.12 -3.06 -1.75
CA PHE A 90 6.77 -3.57 -1.51
C PHE A 90 5.83 -3.29 -2.68
N ALA A 91 5.92 -2.10 -3.30
CA ALA A 91 5.14 -1.75 -4.48
C ALA A 91 5.45 -2.69 -5.66
N SER A 92 6.73 -2.95 -5.94
CA SER A 92 7.14 -3.88 -6.99
C SER A 92 6.69 -5.31 -6.72
N MET A 93 6.78 -5.76 -5.46
CA MET A 93 6.33 -7.10 -5.09
C MET A 93 4.81 -7.27 -5.27
N LEU A 94 4.00 -6.28 -4.89
CA LEU A 94 2.56 -6.31 -5.14
C LEU A 94 2.24 -6.28 -6.63
N GLN A 95 2.95 -5.47 -7.41
CA GLN A 95 2.78 -5.44 -8.86
C GLN A 95 3.05 -6.82 -9.48
N GLN A 96 4.13 -7.48 -9.08
CA GLN A 96 4.49 -8.81 -9.58
C GLN A 96 3.49 -9.88 -9.10
N ARG A 97 3.16 -9.90 -7.80
CA ARG A 97 2.29 -10.93 -7.21
C ARG A 97 0.88 -10.93 -7.82
N TYR A 98 0.34 -9.75 -8.09
CA TYR A 98 -1.03 -9.57 -8.58
C TYR A 98 -1.11 -9.21 -10.07
N GLU A 99 0.02 -9.26 -10.79
CA GLU A 99 0.11 -8.91 -12.22
C GLU A 99 -0.53 -7.55 -12.55
N LEU A 100 -0.28 -6.55 -11.70
CA LEU A 100 -0.91 -5.24 -11.83
C LEU A 100 -0.41 -4.51 -13.08
N ARG A 101 -1.33 -3.87 -13.81
CA ARG A 101 -1.01 -3.05 -14.99
C ARG A 101 -0.09 -1.87 -14.67
N GLN A 102 -0.18 -1.36 -13.46
CA GLN A 102 0.62 -0.23 -12.98
C GLN A 102 1.17 -0.59 -11.59
N THR A 103 2.38 -0.14 -11.30
CA THR A 103 2.94 -0.19 -9.95
C THR A 103 2.03 0.59 -9.00
N PRO A 104 1.78 0.11 -7.77
CA PRO A 104 1.06 0.89 -6.77
C PRO A 104 1.70 2.27 -6.59
N ARG A 105 0.88 3.32 -6.47
CA ARG A 105 1.38 4.67 -6.16
C ARG A 105 1.79 4.72 -4.69
N ILE A 106 2.91 5.36 -4.41
CA ILE A 106 3.39 5.51 -3.04
C ILE A 106 2.97 6.88 -2.52
N HIS A 107 2.38 6.89 -1.33
CA HIS A 107 2.01 8.09 -0.61
C HIS A 107 2.66 8.05 0.78
N LEU A 108 3.00 9.23 1.29
CA LEU A 108 3.53 9.45 2.63
C LEU A 108 2.64 10.48 3.33
N ALA A 109 2.05 10.10 4.47
CA ALA A 109 1.09 10.92 5.21
C ALA A 109 -0.04 11.48 4.32
N GLY A 110 -0.50 10.67 3.36
CA GLY A 110 -1.56 11.01 2.41
C GLY A 110 -1.09 11.77 1.16
N GLN A 111 0.15 12.26 1.11
CA GLN A 111 0.70 13.00 -0.03
C GLN A 111 1.45 12.07 -0.99
N PRO A 112 1.41 12.29 -2.30
CA PRO A 112 2.24 11.55 -3.24
C PRO A 112 3.72 11.63 -2.85
N PHE A 113 4.40 10.49 -2.87
CA PHE A 113 5.83 10.39 -2.62
C PHE A 113 6.55 10.08 -3.93
N GLU A 114 7.45 10.97 -4.33
CA GLU A 114 8.37 10.75 -5.46
C GLU A 114 9.75 10.44 -4.88
N GLN A 115 10.33 9.29 -5.24
CA GLN A 115 11.73 9.03 -4.90
C GLN A 115 12.59 10.07 -5.62
N SER A 116 13.40 10.79 -4.85
CA SER A 116 14.39 11.77 -5.35
C SER A 116 15.67 11.11 -5.82
#